data_AF-A0A4Y4D8R2-F1
#
_entry.id   AF-A0A4Y4D8R2-F1
#
_cell.length_a   1.000
_cell.length_b   1.000
_cell.length_c   1.000
_cell.angle_alpha   90.00
_cell.angle_beta   90.00
_cell.angle_gamma   90.00
#
_symmetry.space_group_name_H-M   'P 1'
#
loop_
_entity.id
_entity.type
_entity.pdbx_description
1 polymer ?
#
loop_
_entity_poly.entity_id
_entity_poly.type
_entity_poly.pdbx_seq_one_letter_code
_entity_poly.pdbx_strand_id
1 'polypeptide(L)'
;MRRLKNDAARPGGTRSSVLRVLTGCTLGALLLTGCGSGEPEATTGTGSSIGFDAQAAKQAGFSDPEKLKQESDGITITGARGLSQRAVDLTVSTDAVSPQAPGGRNSLVVITPEGYDPAKKYPVVYMLPGSSSTDAPAMQWYEAGQAEQLTRGMPVITVIMSGGKEGWYTDWAKQDKLTQNWKTFHLDQVVPWIDAHLSTDTDRGHRVVMGSSMGGYGAVRYAEERPDLFGEAISFSGLLDVSPDAVKQNFEQASKESTGETDALFGNGTTTTEEQWAAHDPLTQSGSLQDVRVQLFAGSGNGQNGDIEPALRDTTASFAQKLGGQGVDHQYTEYGHVGTCDGGHTFDCWRPAAVVALGRWAQHTGLKLTEPQPAVDQAFKNVTSQGAS
;
A
#
# COMPACT_ATOMS: atom_id res chain seq x y z
N MET A 1 -7.91 83.11 1.51
CA MET A 1 -7.36 82.87 0.15
C MET A 1 -8.16 81.76 -0.51
N ARG A 2 -8.70 82.02 -1.72
CA ARG A 2 -9.33 81.12 -2.74
C ARG A 2 -10.44 80.17 -2.28
N ARG A 3 -11.71 80.54 -2.49
CA ARG A 3 -12.60 80.26 -3.67
C ARG A 3 -13.04 78.79 -3.75
N LEU A 4 -14.31 78.51 -3.44
CA LEU A 4 -15.43 78.14 -4.36
C LEU A 4 -15.23 76.74 -4.97
N LYS A 5 -16.17 75.79 -5.01
CA LYS A 5 -17.64 75.77 -4.95
C LYS A 5 -18.06 74.28 -4.95
N ASN A 6 -19.23 73.96 -4.37
CA ASN A 6 -20.32 73.09 -4.87
C ASN A 6 -19.98 71.74 -5.55
N ASP A 7 -20.75 70.66 -5.48
CA ASP A 7 -22.08 70.29 -4.99
C ASP A 7 -22.13 68.75 -5.14
N ALA A 8 -22.60 68.00 -4.16
CA ALA A 8 -23.94 67.37 -4.12
C ALA A 8 -24.02 65.90 -4.58
N ALA A 9 -24.74 65.16 -3.75
CA ALA A 9 -25.68 64.07 -4.05
C ALA A 9 -25.18 62.72 -4.59
N ARG A 10 -25.34 61.70 -3.74
CA ARG A 10 -25.61 60.30 -4.10
C ARG A 10 -26.90 60.19 -4.93
N PRO A 11 -27.04 59.13 -5.73
CA PRO A 11 -28.07 58.14 -5.39
C PRO A 11 -27.60 56.68 -5.50
N GLY A 12 -28.34 55.80 -4.82
CA GLY A 12 -28.07 54.37 -4.72
C GLY A 12 -28.27 53.59 -6.02
N GLY A 13 -27.62 52.44 -6.06
CA GLY A 13 -27.78 51.41 -7.08
C GLY A 13 -27.80 50.03 -6.42
N THR A 14 -28.97 49.40 -6.50
CA THR A 14 -29.23 47.96 -6.30
C THR A 14 -28.20 47.09 -7.04
N ARG A 15 -27.53 46.16 -6.34
CA ARG A 15 -26.78 45.08 -6.98
C ARG A 15 -27.65 43.83 -7.04
N SER A 16 -28.06 43.52 -8.26
CA SER A 16 -28.70 42.28 -8.68
C SER A 16 -27.74 41.10 -8.52
N SER A 17 -28.26 40.00 -7.96
CA SER A 17 -27.61 38.70 -7.84
C SER A 17 -27.47 38.07 -9.22
N VAL A 18 -26.25 37.95 -9.73
CA VAL A 18 -25.98 37.17 -10.94
C VAL A 18 -25.66 35.73 -10.54
N LEU A 19 -26.63 34.86 -10.77
CA LEU A 19 -26.45 33.40 -10.80
C LEU A 19 -25.53 33.07 -11.97
N ARG A 20 -24.27 32.72 -11.69
CA ARG A 20 -23.37 32.14 -12.70
C ARG A 20 -23.64 30.64 -12.77
N VAL A 21 -24.43 30.26 -13.76
CA VAL A 21 -24.41 28.91 -14.33
C VAL A 21 -23.06 28.77 -15.04
N LEU A 22 -22.15 27.99 -14.47
CA LEU A 22 -20.92 27.58 -15.15
C LEU A 22 -21.19 26.24 -15.84
N THR A 23 -21.41 26.36 -17.13
CA THR A 23 -21.40 25.32 -18.16
C THR A 23 -20.10 24.53 -18.09
N GLY A 24 -20.21 23.21 -18.31
CA GLY A 24 -19.14 22.24 -18.14
C GLY A 24 -17.84 22.56 -18.88
N CYS A 25 -16.73 22.38 -18.16
CA CYS A 25 -15.42 22.15 -18.75
C CYS A 25 -15.20 20.64 -18.84
N THR A 26 -15.06 20.16 -20.07
CA THR A 26 -14.49 18.87 -20.44
C THR A 26 -13.16 18.62 -19.71
N LEU A 27 -13.12 17.60 -18.85
CA LEU A 27 -11.89 17.07 -18.26
C LEU A 27 -11.08 16.38 -19.36
N GLY A 28 -10.05 17.06 -19.85
CA GLY A 28 -9.00 16.46 -20.66
C GLY A 28 -7.95 15.86 -19.74
N ALA A 29 -7.54 14.63 -20.06
CA ALA A 29 -6.51 13.83 -19.42
C ALA A 29 -5.32 14.64 -18.84
N LEU A 30 -5.16 14.59 -17.52
CA LEU A 30 -3.83 14.62 -16.90
C LEU A 30 -3.50 13.18 -16.51
N LEU A 31 -2.82 12.51 -17.44
CA LEU A 31 -2.16 11.23 -17.22
C LEU A 31 -1.09 11.39 -16.13
N LEU A 32 -0.94 10.35 -15.31
CA LEU A 32 0.07 10.12 -14.27
C LEU A 32 1.52 10.10 -14.79
N THR A 33 1.86 10.89 -15.81
CA THR A 33 3.25 11.21 -16.15
C THR A 33 3.72 12.35 -15.24
N GLY A 34 4.03 12.04 -13.98
CA GLY A 34 4.48 13.11 -13.07
C GLY A 34 4.66 12.80 -11.60
N CYS A 35 4.86 11.55 -11.16
CA CYS A 35 5.56 11.32 -9.89
C CYS A 35 7.06 11.34 -10.18
N GLY A 36 7.61 12.55 -10.25
CA GLY A 36 9.01 12.80 -10.56
C GLY A 36 9.44 14.11 -9.92
N SER A 37 9.31 14.21 -8.60
CA SER A 37 9.93 15.30 -7.83
C SER A 37 10.84 14.71 -6.76
N GLY A 38 12.10 14.53 -7.14
CA GLY A 38 13.24 14.67 -6.24
C GLY A 38 13.60 13.51 -5.32
N GLU A 39 13.35 12.25 -5.71
CA GLU A 39 14.03 11.11 -5.08
C GLU A 39 15.38 10.88 -5.76
N PRO A 40 16.46 10.54 -5.02
CA PRO A 40 17.74 10.23 -5.63
C PRO A 40 17.53 9.07 -6.61
N GLU A 41 17.94 9.25 -7.87
CA GLU A 41 17.95 8.21 -8.88
C GLU A 41 18.65 6.97 -8.31
N ALA A 42 17.86 5.95 -7.95
CA ALA A 42 18.37 4.62 -7.74
C ALA A 42 19.02 4.20 -9.05
N THR A 43 20.33 3.96 -9.01
CA THR A 43 21.15 3.65 -10.17
C THR A 43 20.48 2.62 -11.06
N THR A 44 20.23 3.03 -12.30
CA THR A 44 19.63 2.24 -13.38
C THR A 44 20.52 1.04 -13.70
N GLY A 45 20.00 -0.14 -13.43
CA GLY A 45 20.63 -1.41 -13.79
C GLY A 45 19.54 -2.38 -14.18
N THR A 46 19.26 -2.44 -15.49
CA THR A 46 18.42 -3.45 -16.14
C THR A 46 18.50 -4.79 -15.40
N GLY A 47 17.41 -5.22 -14.76
CA GLY A 47 17.17 -6.61 -14.34
C GLY A 47 18.39 -7.39 -13.84
N SER A 48 19.29 -6.76 -13.08
CA SER A 48 20.55 -7.41 -12.72
C SER A 48 20.24 -8.47 -11.68
N SER A 49 20.46 -9.74 -12.05
CA SER A 49 20.46 -10.84 -11.10
C SER A 49 21.39 -10.48 -9.95
N ILE A 50 20.82 -10.23 -8.77
CA ILE A 50 21.64 -10.14 -7.57
C ILE A 50 22.22 -11.53 -7.34
N GLY A 51 23.52 -11.62 -7.04
CA GLY A 51 24.14 -12.90 -6.70
C GLY A 51 23.46 -13.56 -5.49
N PHE A 52 23.86 -14.79 -5.17
CA PHE A 52 23.33 -15.49 -4.01
C PHE A 52 24.33 -15.44 -2.85
N ASP A 53 24.12 -14.51 -1.92
CA ASP A 53 24.86 -14.43 -0.66
C ASP A 53 24.21 -15.32 0.41
N ALA A 54 24.69 -16.56 0.50
CA ALA A 54 24.23 -17.53 1.49
C ALA A 54 24.47 -17.06 2.93
N GLN A 55 25.54 -16.30 3.18
CA GLN A 55 25.85 -15.83 4.53
C GLN A 55 24.87 -14.75 4.99
N ALA A 56 24.50 -13.84 4.10
CA ALA A 56 23.46 -12.85 4.36
C ALA A 56 22.09 -13.50 4.63
N ALA A 57 21.68 -14.48 3.83
CA ALA A 57 20.46 -15.24 4.08
C ALA A 57 20.51 -15.93 5.46
N LYS A 58 21.65 -16.53 5.82
CA LYS A 58 21.82 -17.15 7.15
C LYS A 58 21.70 -16.14 8.29
N GLN A 59 22.26 -14.94 8.12
CA GLN A 59 22.13 -13.85 9.09
C GLN A 59 20.69 -13.40 9.27
N ALA A 60 19.90 -13.39 8.19
CA ALA A 60 18.47 -13.10 8.23
C ALA A 60 17.60 -14.31 8.67
N GLY A 61 18.16 -15.31 9.35
CA GLY A 61 17.41 -16.38 10.02
C GLY A 61 17.19 -17.66 9.20
N PHE A 62 17.61 -17.70 7.93
CA PHE A 62 17.47 -18.90 7.10
C PHE A 62 18.55 -19.93 7.45
N SER A 63 18.15 -20.99 8.17
CA SER A 63 19.09 -21.97 8.75
C SER A 63 19.95 -22.72 7.72
N ASP A 64 19.38 -23.00 6.53
CA ASP A 64 20.04 -23.69 5.42
C ASP A 64 19.82 -22.92 4.10
N PRO A 65 20.65 -21.89 3.84
CA PRO A 65 20.49 -21.03 2.66
C PRO A 65 20.55 -21.77 1.32
N GLU A 66 21.28 -22.89 1.25
CA GLU A 66 21.39 -23.63 -0.02
C GLU A 66 20.09 -24.32 -0.40
N LYS A 67 19.23 -24.66 0.57
CA LYS A 67 17.89 -25.17 0.29
C LYS A 67 16.96 -24.14 -0.33
N LEU A 68 17.20 -22.84 -0.12
CA LEU A 68 16.36 -21.79 -0.71
C LEU A 68 16.42 -21.79 -2.25
N LYS A 69 17.48 -22.36 -2.83
CA LYS A 69 17.65 -22.54 -4.29
C LYS A 69 16.84 -23.70 -4.86
N GLN A 70 16.20 -24.50 -4.00
CA GLN A 70 15.30 -25.57 -4.40
C GLN A 70 13.87 -25.03 -4.38
N GLU A 71 13.03 -25.55 -5.27
CA GLU A 71 11.63 -25.18 -5.29
C GLU A 71 10.93 -25.66 -4.00
N SER A 72 10.20 -24.76 -3.36
CA SER A 72 9.28 -25.05 -2.26
C SER A 72 8.09 -24.12 -2.40
N ASP A 73 6.87 -24.63 -2.20
CA ASP A 73 5.63 -23.85 -2.25
C ASP A 73 5.47 -23.08 -3.58
N GLY A 74 6.00 -23.63 -4.68
CA GLY A 74 5.94 -23.00 -6.00
C GLY A 74 6.89 -21.81 -6.21
N ILE A 75 7.83 -21.56 -5.29
CA ILE A 75 8.86 -20.53 -5.44
C ILE A 75 10.26 -21.09 -5.32
N THR A 76 11.22 -20.46 -6.02
CA THR A 76 12.66 -20.73 -5.91
C THR A 76 13.40 -19.42 -5.68
N ILE A 77 14.30 -19.36 -4.70
CA ILE A 77 15.13 -18.18 -4.46
C ILE A 77 16.36 -18.22 -5.38
N THR A 78 16.43 -17.28 -6.31
CA THR A 78 17.48 -17.22 -7.34
C THR A 78 18.58 -16.20 -7.04
N GLY A 79 18.36 -15.33 -6.04
CA GLY A 79 19.32 -14.33 -5.59
C GLY A 79 19.08 -13.93 -4.14
N ALA A 80 20.14 -13.53 -3.45
CA ALA A 80 20.10 -13.11 -2.05
C ALA A 80 21.18 -12.04 -1.83
N ARG A 81 20.77 -10.87 -1.36
CA ARG A 81 21.66 -9.74 -1.06
C ARG A 81 21.43 -9.29 0.37
N GLY A 82 22.48 -9.30 1.19
CA GLY A 82 22.40 -8.74 2.55
C GLY A 82 22.12 -7.24 2.52
N LEU A 83 21.15 -6.82 3.33
CA LEU A 83 20.84 -5.40 3.54
C LEU A 83 21.32 -4.91 4.91
N SER A 84 21.25 -5.79 5.92
CA SER A 84 21.76 -5.56 7.27
C SER A 84 22.08 -6.89 7.97
N GLN A 85 22.38 -6.86 9.28
CA GLN A 85 22.64 -8.08 10.06
C GLN A 85 21.39 -8.96 10.26
N ARG A 86 20.20 -8.44 9.96
CA ARG A 86 18.92 -9.16 10.13
C ARG A 86 17.99 -9.03 8.93
N ALA A 87 18.39 -8.30 7.90
CA ALA A 87 17.61 -8.05 6.70
C ALA A 87 18.31 -8.60 5.45
N VAL A 88 17.54 -9.31 4.62
CA VAL A 88 17.99 -9.83 3.32
C VAL A 88 16.96 -9.51 2.26
N ASP A 89 17.47 -9.15 1.08
CA ASP A 89 16.72 -8.96 -0.15
C ASP A 89 16.85 -10.21 -1.02
N LEU A 90 15.74 -10.86 -1.32
CA LEU A 90 15.66 -12.11 -2.07
C LEU A 90 15.07 -11.86 -3.45
N THR A 91 15.65 -12.46 -4.48
CA THR A 91 15.01 -12.60 -5.80
C THR A 91 14.27 -13.91 -5.85
N VAL A 92 13.03 -13.88 -6.32
CA VAL A 92 12.15 -15.04 -6.36
C VAL A 92 11.81 -15.39 -7.80
N SER A 93 11.88 -16.67 -8.14
CA SER A 93 11.33 -17.23 -9.36
C SER A 93 10.05 -17.99 -9.03
N THR A 94 9.01 -17.78 -9.83
CA THR A 94 7.71 -18.46 -9.74
C THR A 94 7.06 -18.47 -11.12
N ASP A 95 6.21 -19.46 -11.39
CA ASP A 95 5.36 -19.49 -12.58
C ASP A 95 4.12 -18.59 -12.43
N ALA A 96 3.79 -18.13 -11.22
CA ALA A 96 2.64 -17.27 -10.96
C ALA A 96 2.82 -15.86 -11.54
N VAL A 97 4.06 -15.36 -11.60
CA VAL A 97 4.36 -14.02 -12.11
C VAL A 97 5.53 -14.11 -13.07
N SER A 98 5.29 -13.71 -14.31
CA SER A 98 6.30 -13.68 -15.35
C SER A 98 7.49 -12.80 -14.93
N PRO A 99 8.73 -13.22 -15.16
CA PRO A 99 9.91 -12.37 -14.94
C PRO A 99 9.98 -11.18 -15.91
N GLN A 100 9.06 -11.10 -16.89
CA GLN A 100 8.89 -9.94 -17.77
C GLN A 100 7.78 -9.00 -17.30
N ALA A 101 7.11 -9.28 -16.17
CA ALA A 101 6.16 -8.37 -15.57
C ALA A 101 6.84 -7.02 -15.25
N PRO A 102 6.20 -5.86 -15.52
CA PRO A 102 6.77 -4.57 -15.20
C PRO A 102 7.04 -4.41 -13.70
N GLY A 103 8.09 -3.66 -13.35
CA GLY A 103 8.55 -3.50 -11.96
C GLY A 103 9.76 -4.36 -11.61
N GLY A 104 10.51 -4.81 -12.63
CA GLY A 104 11.76 -5.53 -12.45
C GLY A 104 11.58 -6.91 -11.83
N ARG A 105 12.42 -7.26 -10.87
CA ARG A 105 12.46 -8.62 -10.33
C ARG A 105 11.37 -8.84 -9.28
N ASN A 106 10.76 -10.02 -9.31
CA ASN A 106 9.97 -10.52 -8.18
C ASN A 106 10.91 -10.63 -6.97
N SER A 107 10.64 -9.85 -5.93
CA SER A 107 11.52 -9.74 -4.78
C SER A 107 10.77 -9.74 -3.46
N LEU A 108 11.46 -10.25 -2.44
CA LEU A 108 11.04 -10.22 -1.05
C LEU A 108 12.13 -9.55 -0.23
N VAL A 109 11.77 -8.64 0.66
CA VAL A 109 12.68 -8.23 1.75
C VAL A 109 12.22 -8.89 3.02
N VAL A 110 13.10 -9.66 3.65
CA VAL A 110 12.81 -10.34 4.92
C VAL A 110 13.67 -9.73 6.00
N ILE A 111 13.04 -9.30 7.09
CA ILE A 111 13.70 -8.74 8.26
C ILE A 111 13.30 -9.56 9.48
N THR A 112 14.27 -10.19 10.13
CA THR A 112 14.05 -10.91 11.39
C THR A 112 14.16 -9.98 12.59
N PRO A 113 13.58 -10.33 13.74
CA PRO A 113 13.74 -9.54 14.95
C PRO A 113 15.18 -9.66 15.50
N GLU A 114 15.59 -8.68 16.29
CA GLU A 114 16.87 -8.73 16.99
C GLU A 114 16.92 -9.97 17.91
N GLY A 115 18.02 -10.74 17.81
CA GLY A 115 18.16 -11.99 18.56
C GLY A 115 17.17 -13.08 18.15
N TYR A 116 16.78 -13.12 16.87
CA TYR A 116 15.97 -14.20 16.29
C TYR A 116 16.45 -15.58 16.73
N ASP A 117 15.52 -16.36 17.28
CA ASP A 117 15.73 -17.69 17.81
C ASP A 117 14.72 -18.64 17.16
N PRO A 118 15.15 -19.58 16.30
CA PRO A 118 14.23 -20.49 15.61
C PRO A 118 13.45 -21.41 16.56
N ALA A 119 13.79 -21.47 17.85
CA ALA A 119 13.01 -22.18 18.86
C ALA A 119 11.77 -21.38 19.35
N LYS A 120 11.65 -20.10 19.02
CA LYS A 120 10.53 -19.22 19.36
C LYS A 120 9.64 -18.99 18.16
N LYS A 121 8.36 -18.69 18.39
CA LYS A 121 7.38 -18.34 17.35
C LYS A 121 7.19 -16.82 17.33
N TYR A 122 7.19 -16.24 16.13
CA TYR A 122 7.15 -14.79 15.93
C TYR A 122 5.95 -14.38 15.09
N PRO A 123 5.16 -13.38 15.52
CA PRO A 123 4.19 -12.70 14.67
C PRO A 123 4.83 -12.16 13.38
N VAL A 124 4.01 -12.00 12.34
CA VAL A 124 4.48 -11.59 11.01
C VAL A 124 3.79 -10.32 10.54
N VAL A 125 4.59 -9.37 10.07
CA VAL A 125 4.14 -8.13 9.43
C VAL A 125 4.43 -8.22 7.93
N TYR A 126 3.39 -8.33 7.12
CA TYR A 126 3.50 -8.30 5.67
C TYR A 126 3.32 -6.86 5.16
N MET A 127 4.29 -6.32 4.43
CA MET A 127 4.27 -4.96 3.90
C MET A 127 4.16 -4.98 2.37
N LEU A 128 3.21 -4.22 1.85
CA LEU A 128 2.89 -4.13 0.43
C LEU A 128 3.27 -2.73 -0.09
N PRO A 129 4.30 -2.62 -0.96
CA PRO A 129 4.65 -1.39 -1.66
C PRO A 129 3.50 -0.78 -2.48
N GLY A 130 3.57 0.53 -2.70
CA GLY A 130 2.76 1.22 -3.69
C GLY A 130 3.24 0.92 -5.11
N SER A 131 2.57 1.53 -6.10
CA SER A 131 3.04 1.50 -7.48
C SER A 131 4.39 2.21 -7.59
N SER A 132 5.36 1.63 -8.30
CA SER A 132 6.68 2.25 -8.49
C SER A 132 7.28 1.88 -9.83
N SER A 133 8.11 2.76 -10.40
CA SER A 133 8.90 2.46 -11.60
C SER A 133 10.29 1.87 -11.27
N THR A 134 10.47 1.32 -10.07
CA THR A 134 11.75 0.74 -9.64
C THR A 134 11.87 -0.72 -10.09
N ASP A 135 13.11 -1.20 -10.25
CA ASP A 135 13.38 -2.59 -10.63
C ASP A 135 13.29 -3.58 -9.44
N ALA A 136 12.99 -3.08 -8.22
CA ALA A 136 12.81 -3.90 -7.03
C ALA A 136 11.80 -3.25 -6.05
N PRO A 137 10.48 -3.34 -6.33
CA PRO A 137 9.44 -2.65 -5.57
C PRO A 137 9.45 -2.95 -4.07
N ALA A 138 9.86 -4.15 -3.64
CA ALA A 138 10.00 -4.50 -2.23
C ALA A 138 10.98 -3.59 -1.46
N MET A 139 11.95 -2.95 -2.14
CA MET A 139 12.87 -2.01 -1.51
C MET A 139 12.19 -0.71 -1.06
N GLN A 140 11.00 -0.38 -1.59
CA GLN A 140 10.32 0.87 -1.27
C GLN A 140 10.02 1.00 0.24
N TRP A 141 9.42 -0.02 0.85
CA TRP A 141 9.19 -0.01 2.30
C TRP A 141 10.49 -0.18 3.09
N TYR A 142 11.50 -0.88 2.56
CA TYR A 142 12.78 -1.01 3.25
C TYR A 142 13.51 0.33 3.35
N GLU A 143 13.61 1.07 2.25
CA GLU A 143 14.39 2.31 2.14
C GLU A 143 13.57 3.53 2.56
N ALA A 144 12.47 3.82 1.85
CA ALA A 144 11.64 5.00 2.11
C ALA A 144 10.75 4.80 3.34
N GLY A 145 10.16 3.61 3.48
CA GLY A 145 9.38 3.24 4.66
C GLY A 145 10.24 3.01 5.91
N GLN A 146 11.55 2.79 5.75
CA GLN A 146 12.46 2.44 6.83
C GLN A 146 11.95 1.25 7.67
N ALA A 147 11.44 0.20 7.00
CA ALA A 147 10.80 -0.95 7.63
C ALA A 147 11.64 -1.58 8.77
N GLU A 148 12.96 -1.62 8.60
CA GLU A 148 13.85 -2.11 9.65
C GLU A 148 13.76 -1.25 10.93
N GLN A 149 13.74 0.07 10.79
CA GLN A 149 13.61 1.01 11.90
C GLN A 149 12.20 1.01 12.50
N LEU A 150 11.15 0.87 11.67
CA LEU A 150 9.75 0.77 12.11
C LEU A 150 9.51 -0.43 13.02
N THR A 151 10.14 -1.56 12.70
CA THR A 151 9.94 -2.83 13.42
C THR A 151 11.00 -3.09 14.47
N ARG A 152 11.91 -2.13 14.69
CA ARG A 152 12.93 -2.21 15.72
C ARG A 152 12.29 -2.31 17.10
N GLY A 153 12.83 -3.19 17.94
CA GLY A 153 12.29 -3.47 19.26
C GLY A 153 10.97 -4.25 19.27
N MET A 154 10.46 -4.66 18.11
CA MET A 154 9.31 -5.56 17.99
C MET A 154 9.80 -6.99 17.75
N PRO A 155 9.34 -8.00 18.51
CA PRO A 155 9.69 -9.39 18.25
C PRO A 155 8.84 -9.95 17.09
N VAL A 156 9.06 -9.45 15.88
CA VAL A 156 8.27 -9.79 14.68
C VAL A 156 9.18 -10.11 13.49
N ILE A 157 8.71 -10.99 12.62
CA ILE A 157 9.28 -11.15 11.28
C ILE A 157 8.57 -10.16 10.35
N THR A 158 9.31 -9.37 9.59
CA THR A 158 8.75 -8.47 8.58
C THR A 158 9.06 -9.00 7.20
N VAL A 159 8.04 -9.06 6.34
CA VAL A 159 8.16 -9.53 4.95
C VAL A 159 7.57 -8.47 4.04
N ILE A 160 8.40 -7.89 3.18
CA ILE A 160 7.97 -6.93 2.17
C ILE A 160 7.84 -7.67 0.85
N MET A 161 6.66 -7.63 0.22
CA MET A 161 6.35 -8.42 -0.97
C MET A 161 6.18 -7.51 -2.18
N SER A 162 6.99 -7.71 -3.22
CA SER A 162 6.89 -6.90 -4.45
C SER A 162 5.52 -7.07 -5.12
N GLY A 163 4.81 -5.97 -5.39
CA GLY A 163 3.57 -5.97 -6.18
C GLY A 163 3.76 -5.65 -7.67
N GLY A 164 5.01 -5.68 -8.16
CA GLY A 164 5.35 -5.17 -9.50
C GLY A 164 5.19 -3.65 -9.62
N LYS A 165 5.20 -3.13 -10.85
CA LYS A 165 4.98 -1.70 -11.12
C LYS A 165 3.55 -1.31 -10.77
N GLU A 166 2.58 -2.05 -11.32
CA GLU A 166 1.13 -1.84 -11.23
C GLU A 166 0.39 -3.19 -11.21
N GLY A 167 0.91 -4.17 -10.44
CA GLY A 167 0.29 -5.50 -10.35
C GLY A 167 -1.02 -5.51 -9.56
N TRP A 168 -1.28 -4.47 -8.77
CA TRP A 168 -2.48 -4.27 -7.95
C TRP A 168 -2.82 -5.43 -7.02
N TYR A 169 -1.84 -6.27 -6.67
CA TYR A 169 -2.02 -7.38 -5.72
C TYR A 169 -3.19 -8.30 -6.06
N THR A 170 -3.52 -8.43 -7.35
CA THR A 170 -4.60 -9.30 -7.84
C THR A 170 -4.04 -10.35 -8.78
N ASP A 171 -4.80 -11.41 -9.00
CA ASP A 171 -4.57 -12.26 -10.16
C ASP A 171 -5.22 -11.61 -11.38
N TRP A 172 -4.43 -11.36 -12.41
CA TRP A 172 -4.93 -10.72 -13.63
C TRP A 172 -5.86 -11.67 -14.38
N ALA A 173 -7.02 -11.20 -14.80
CA ALA A 173 -8.02 -12.02 -15.46
C ALA A 173 -7.55 -12.57 -16.82
N LYS A 174 -6.74 -11.81 -17.56
CA LYS A 174 -6.15 -12.24 -18.82
C LYS A 174 -4.62 -12.36 -18.75
N GLN A 175 -4.11 -13.52 -19.17
CA GLN A 175 -2.72 -13.93 -18.93
C GLN A 175 -2.03 -14.52 -20.17
N ASP A 176 -2.67 -14.48 -21.33
CA ASP A 176 -2.15 -15.06 -22.59
C ASP A 176 -0.83 -14.40 -23.05
N LYS A 177 -0.66 -13.11 -22.76
CA LYS A 177 0.55 -12.34 -23.07
C LYS A 177 1.54 -12.30 -21.92
N LEU A 178 1.04 -12.16 -20.69
CA LEU A 178 1.85 -11.88 -19.53
C LEU A 178 1.16 -12.38 -18.25
N THR A 179 1.76 -13.39 -17.62
CA THR A 179 1.24 -13.96 -16.37
C THR A 179 1.55 -13.02 -15.20
N GLN A 180 0.51 -12.59 -14.48
CA GLN A 180 0.59 -11.65 -13.37
C GLN A 180 -0.36 -12.07 -12.23
N ASN A 181 -0.14 -13.26 -11.68
CA ASN A 181 -0.90 -13.81 -10.55
C ASN A 181 -0.29 -13.38 -9.22
N TRP A 182 -0.36 -12.08 -8.93
CA TRP A 182 0.24 -11.50 -7.73
C TRP A 182 -0.43 -12.02 -6.45
N LYS A 183 -1.74 -12.24 -6.47
CA LYS A 183 -2.44 -12.80 -5.30
C LYS A 183 -2.01 -14.23 -5.05
N THR A 184 -2.02 -15.08 -6.08
CA THR A 184 -1.55 -16.47 -5.96
C THR A 184 -0.11 -16.50 -5.46
N PHE A 185 0.77 -15.68 -6.05
CA PHE A 185 2.17 -15.57 -5.63
C PHE A 185 2.29 -15.21 -4.14
N HIS A 186 1.58 -14.18 -3.67
CA HIS A 186 1.74 -13.76 -2.28
C HIS A 186 1.06 -14.69 -1.28
N LEU A 187 -0.23 -15.00 -1.49
CA LEU A 187 -1.06 -15.67 -0.49
C LEU A 187 -0.89 -17.18 -0.48
N ASP A 188 -0.69 -17.78 -1.66
CA ASP A 188 -0.64 -19.24 -1.80
C ASP A 188 0.79 -19.78 -1.94
N GLN A 189 1.77 -18.91 -2.17
CA GLN A 189 3.19 -19.29 -2.27
C GLN A 189 4.07 -18.62 -1.20
N VAL A 190 4.13 -17.28 -1.16
CA VAL A 190 5.06 -16.57 -0.24
C VAL A 190 4.69 -16.77 1.23
N VAL A 191 3.42 -16.63 1.61
CA VAL A 191 2.99 -16.85 3.00
C VAL A 191 3.37 -18.25 3.52
N PRO A 192 2.95 -19.37 2.88
CA PRO A 192 3.35 -20.70 3.34
C PRO A 192 4.85 -20.94 3.25
N TRP A 193 5.55 -20.39 2.24
CA TRP A 193 6.99 -20.49 2.15
C TRP A 193 7.70 -19.83 3.34
N ILE A 194 7.26 -18.65 3.76
CA ILE A 194 7.80 -17.97 4.94
C ILE A 194 7.58 -18.82 6.20
N ASP A 195 6.41 -19.43 6.37
CA ASP A 195 6.12 -20.32 7.51
C ASP A 195 6.99 -21.59 7.52
N ALA A 196 7.33 -22.12 6.35
CA ALA A 196 8.17 -23.31 6.23
C ALA A 196 9.65 -23.02 6.53
N HIS A 197 10.11 -21.79 6.29
CA HIS A 197 11.53 -21.43 6.35
C HIS A 197 11.93 -20.60 7.57
N LEU A 198 10.96 -19.96 8.23
CA LEU A 198 11.16 -19.15 9.43
C LEU A 198 10.16 -19.56 10.52
N SER A 199 10.50 -19.27 11.78
CA SER A 199 9.67 -19.67 12.91
C SER A 199 8.55 -18.67 13.17
N THR A 200 7.58 -18.64 12.26
CA THR A 200 6.39 -17.80 12.36
C THR A 200 5.37 -18.34 13.35
N ASP A 201 4.63 -17.44 13.98
CA ASP A 201 3.32 -17.73 14.57
C ASP A 201 2.29 -17.71 13.43
N THR A 202 1.67 -18.86 13.18
CA THR A 202 0.79 -19.06 12.02
C THR A 202 -0.68 -18.71 12.32
N ASP A 203 -1.00 -18.40 13.57
CA ASP A 203 -2.32 -17.92 13.93
C ASP A 203 -2.58 -16.55 13.30
N ARG A 204 -3.76 -16.38 12.70
CA ARG A 204 -4.15 -15.14 12.02
C ARG A 204 -4.04 -13.91 12.92
N GLY A 205 -4.32 -14.05 14.23
CA GLY A 205 -4.23 -12.95 15.19
C GLY A 205 -2.81 -12.39 15.35
N HIS A 206 -1.80 -13.15 14.93
CA HIS A 206 -0.39 -12.75 14.91
C HIS A 206 0.11 -12.38 13.52
N ARG A 207 -0.78 -12.19 12.54
CA ARG A 207 -0.45 -11.75 11.19
C ARG A 207 -1.17 -10.46 10.84
N VAL A 208 -0.39 -9.48 10.43
CA VAL A 208 -0.89 -8.21 9.91
C VAL A 208 -0.41 -8.02 8.48
N VAL A 209 -1.30 -7.56 7.60
CA VAL A 209 -0.95 -7.10 6.26
C VAL A 209 -1.16 -5.59 6.19
N MET A 210 -0.16 -4.88 5.69
CA MET A 210 -0.18 -3.42 5.60
C MET A 210 0.37 -2.95 4.27
N GLY A 211 -0.07 -1.80 3.78
CA GLY A 211 0.51 -1.25 2.56
C GLY A 211 0.12 0.18 2.26
N SER A 212 0.89 0.81 1.36
CA SER A 212 0.69 2.18 0.92
C SER A 212 0.14 2.24 -0.50
N SER A 213 -0.78 3.16 -0.80
CA SER A 213 -1.30 3.37 -2.16
C SER A 213 -1.89 2.09 -2.76
N MET A 214 -1.34 1.61 -3.89
CA MET A 214 -1.61 0.28 -4.46
C MET A 214 -1.53 -0.85 -3.41
N GLY A 215 -0.55 -0.81 -2.52
CA GLY A 215 -0.41 -1.75 -1.41
C GLY A 215 -1.46 -1.58 -0.31
N GLY A 216 -2.02 -0.38 -0.14
CA GLY A 216 -3.14 -0.14 0.77
C GLY A 216 -4.43 -0.78 0.27
N TYR A 217 -4.68 -0.73 -1.05
CA TYR A 217 -5.69 -1.55 -1.71
C TYR A 217 -5.41 -3.04 -1.51
N GLY A 218 -4.17 -3.49 -1.80
CA GLY A 218 -3.77 -4.89 -1.66
C GLY A 218 -3.94 -5.45 -0.25
N ALA A 219 -3.64 -4.65 0.79
CA ALA A 219 -3.75 -5.09 2.17
C ALA A 219 -5.20 -5.38 2.57
N VAL A 220 -6.13 -4.51 2.17
CA VAL A 220 -7.56 -4.72 2.40
C VAL A 220 -8.07 -5.90 1.59
N ARG A 221 -7.74 -5.96 0.29
CA ARG A 221 -8.14 -7.06 -0.60
C ARG A 221 -7.65 -8.43 -0.10
N TYR A 222 -6.41 -8.52 0.36
CA TYR A 222 -5.86 -9.76 0.91
C TYR A 222 -6.58 -10.21 2.17
N ALA A 223 -6.96 -9.29 3.04
CA ALA A 223 -7.74 -9.64 4.21
C ALA A 223 -9.21 -9.96 3.88
N GLU A 224 -9.79 -9.36 2.84
CA GLU A 224 -11.13 -9.69 2.34
C GLU A 224 -11.18 -11.09 1.71
N GLU A 225 -10.13 -11.48 1.00
CA GLU A 225 -10.05 -12.77 0.32
C GLU A 225 -9.54 -13.89 1.23
N ARG A 226 -8.68 -13.57 2.20
CA ARG A 226 -8.07 -14.51 3.15
C ARG A 226 -8.16 -14.01 4.59
N PRO A 227 -9.37 -13.82 5.15
CA PRO A 227 -9.55 -13.48 6.57
C PRO A 227 -9.07 -14.60 7.50
N ASP A 228 -8.86 -15.81 6.98
CA ASP A 228 -8.22 -16.93 7.67
C ASP A 228 -6.70 -16.74 7.86
N LEU A 229 -6.05 -15.91 7.03
CA LEU A 229 -4.61 -15.66 7.12
C LEU A 229 -4.26 -14.42 7.95
N PHE A 230 -5.09 -13.38 7.95
CA PHE A 230 -4.77 -12.10 8.55
C PHE A 230 -5.78 -11.70 9.63
N GLY A 231 -5.26 -11.32 10.81
CA GLY A 231 -6.07 -10.79 11.91
C GLY A 231 -6.28 -9.29 11.82
N GLU A 232 -5.38 -8.60 11.12
CA GLU A 232 -5.48 -7.15 10.92
C GLU A 232 -5.00 -6.72 9.53
N ALA A 233 -5.71 -5.77 8.94
CA ALA A 233 -5.37 -5.10 7.69
C ALA A 233 -5.14 -3.60 7.93
N ILE A 234 -4.05 -3.06 7.39
CA ILE A 234 -3.70 -1.64 7.54
C ILE A 234 -3.51 -1.00 6.17
N SER A 235 -4.32 0.01 5.85
CA SER A 235 -4.26 0.73 4.58
C SER A 235 -3.79 2.16 4.80
N PHE A 236 -2.71 2.56 4.11
CA PHE A 236 -2.27 3.94 4.01
C PHE A 236 -2.55 4.47 2.61
N SER A 237 -3.45 5.45 2.50
CA SER A 237 -3.87 6.06 1.23
C SER A 237 -4.28 5.02 0.19
N GLY A 238 -4.95 3.94 0.62
CA GLY A 238 -5.44 2.93 -0.32
C GLY A 238 -6.56 3.46 -1.19
N LEU A 239 -6.66 2.94 -2.40
CA LEU A 239 -7.83 3.12 -3.24
C LEU A 239 -8.91 2.12 -2.79
N LEU A 240 -9.91 2.55 -2.04
CA LEU A 240 -10.85 1.63 -1.37
C LEU A 240 -12.28 1.68 -1.93
N ASP A 241 -12.45 2.34 -3.07
CA ASP A 241 -13.66 2.37 -3.89
C ASP A 241 -13.22 2.50 -5.35
N VAL A 242 -13.45 1.44 -6.14
CA VAL A 242 -13.09 1.40 -7.57
C VAL A 242 -14.26 1.71 -8.50
N SER A 243 -15.44 2.00 -7.95
CA SER A 243 -16.65 2.27 -8.72
C SER A 243 -16.59 3.51 -9.62
N PRO A 244 -15.86 4.61 -9.29
CA PRO A 244 -15.85 5.79 -10.14
C PRO A 244 -15.18 5.56 -11.50
N ASP A 245 -15.77 6.05 -12.60
CA ASP A 245 -15.23 5.88 -13.96
C ASP A 245 -13.80 6.40 -14.12
N ALA A 246 -13.46 7.51 -13.45
CA ALA A 246 -12.10 8.06 -13.47
C ALA A 246 -11.08 7.10 -12.84
N VAL A 247 -11.50 6.30 -11.85
CA VAL A 247 -10.65 5.27 -11.24
C VAL A 247 -10.52 4.07 -12.17
N LYS A 248 -11.62 3.61 -12.76
CA LYS A 248 -11.60 2.52 -13.77
C LYS A 248 -10.65 2.83 -14.93
N GLN A 249 -10.66 4.06 -15.44
CA GLN A 249 -9.74 4.53 -16.49
C GLN A 249 -8.25 4.45 -16.09
N ASN A 250 -7.92 4.62 -14.80
CA ASN A 250 -6.54 4.49 -14.34
C ASN A 250 -6.07 3.02 -14.39
N PHE A 251 -6.91 2.08 -13.94
CA PHE A 251 -6.64 0.65 -14.09
C PHE A 251 -6.54 0.26 -15.56
N GLU A 252 -7.39 0.82 -16.42
CA GLU A 252 -7.34 0.56 -17.85
C GLU A 252 -6.01 0.99 -18.48
N GLN A 253 -5.53 2.17 -18.08
CA GLN A 253 -4.25 2.70 -18.53
C GLN A 253 -3.08 1.86 -18.01
N ALA A 254 -3.08 1.47 -16.72
CA ALA A 254 -2.06 0.60 -16.15
C ALA A 254 -1.99 -0.76 -16.87
N SER A 255 -3.15 -1.37 -17.13
CA SER A 255 -3.25 -2.60 -17.91
C SER A 255 -2.66 -2.44 -19.31
N LYS A 256 -2.99 -1.32 -19.98
CA LYS A 256 -2.51 -1.02 -21.33
C LYS A 256 -1.00 -0.82 -21.38
N GLU A 257 -0.43 -0.15 -20.38
CA GLU A 257 1.03 0.02 -20.27
C GLU A 257 1.75 -1.31 -20.05
N SER A 258 1.14 -2.23 -19.29
CA SER A 258 1.74 -3.52 -18.98
C SER A 258 1.62 -4.55 -20.11
N THR A 259 0.50 -4.57 -20.84
CA THR A 259 0.15 -5.69 -21.74
C THR A 259 -0.27 -5.27 -23.15
N GLY A 260 -0.44 -3.96 -23.37
CA GLY A 260 -1.06 -3.40 -24.57
C GLY A 260 -2.59 -3.51 -24.61
N GLU A 261 -3.22 -3.97 -23.53
CA GLU A 261 -4.66 -4.22 -23.43
C GLU A 261 -5.27 -3.42 -22.28
N THR A 262 -6.43 -2.81 -22.48
CA THR A 262 -7.04 -1.93 -21.47
C THR A 262 -7.64 -2.72 -20.31
N ASP A 263 -8.14 -3.92 -20.53
CA ASP A 263 -8.95 -4.61 -19.51
C ASP A 263 -8.38 -5.97 -19.14
N ALA A 264 -7.07 -6.16 -19.17
CA ALA A 264 -6.46 -7.46 -18.87
C ALA A 264 -6.45 -7.76 -17.37
N LEU A 265 -6.50 -6.72 -16.54
CA LEU A 265 -6.37 -6.82 -15.10
C LEU A 265 -7.62 -7.49 -14.46
N PHE A 266 -8.83 -7.02 -14.75
CA PHE A 266 -10.07 -7.62 -14.24
C PHE A 266 -10.99 -8.21 -15.32
N GLY A 267 -10.69 -7.94 -16.60
CA GLY A 267 -11.55 -8.26 -17.73
C GLY A 267 -10.90 -9.21 -18.75
N ASN A 268 -11.38 -9.13 -20.00
CA ASN A 268 -10.91 -9.99 -21.10
C ASN A 268 -9.84 -9.34 -22.00
N GLY A 269 -9.25 -8.22 -21.56
CA GLY A 269 -8.31 -7.41 -22.35
C GLY A 269 -8.94 -6.29 -23.17
N THR A 270 -10.27 -6.27 -23.32
CA THR A 270 -10.99 -5.18 -24.02
C THR A 270 -12.22 -4.65 -23.28
N THR A 271 -12.71 -5.39 -22.29
CA THR A 271 -13.85 -4.99 -21.46
C THR A 271 -13.76 -5.64 -20.10
N THR A 272 -14.04 -4.85 -19.07
CA THR A 272 -14.32 -5.27 -17.70
C THR A 272 -15.79 -4.99 -17.40
N THR A 273 -16.54 -6.02 -17.01
CA THR A 273 -17.96 -5.87 -16.63
C THR A 273 -18.10 -5.22 -15.25
N GLU A 274 -19.26 -4.64 -14.96
CA GLU A 274 -19.54 -4.09 -13.62
C GLU A 274 -19.46 -5.16 -12.51
N GLU A 275 -19.83 -6.41 -12.81
CA GLU A 275 -19.68 -7.52 -11.87
C GLU A 275 -18.20 -7.80 -11.58
N GLN A 276 -17.34 -7.76 -12.59
CA GLN A 276 -15.89 -7.92 -12.42
C GLN A 276 -15.30 -6.75 -11.62
N TRP A 277 -15.68 -5.50 -11.92
CA TRP A 277 -15.26 -4.36 -11.09
C TRP A 277 -15.69 -4.52 -9.63
N ALA A 278 -16.95 -4.88 -9.40
CA ALA A 278 -17.49 -5.10 -8.06
C ALA A 278 -16.81 -6.26 -7.30
N ALA A 279 -16.36 -7.30 -8.00
CA ALA A 279 -15.62 -8.41 -7.40
C ALA A 279 -14.23 -8.01 -6.87
N HIS A 280 -13.66 -6.95 -7.42
CA HIS A 280 -12.35 -6.40 -7.03
C HIS A 280 -12.45 -5.06 -6.29
N ASP A 281 -13.66 -4.63 -5.95
CA ASP A 281 -13.90 -3.39 -5.21
C ASP A 281 -13.90 -3.65 -3.69
N PRO A 282 -12.97 -3.08 -2.90
CA PRO A 282 -12.99 -3.24 -1.44
C PRO A 282 -14.32 -2.82 -0.84
N LEU A 283 -14.89 -1.69 -1.28
CA LEU A 283 -16.17 -1.20 -0.75
C LEU A 283 -17.29 -2.24 -0.87
N THR A 284 -17.38 -2.91 -2.01
CA THR A 284 -18.36 -3.96 -2.27
C THR A 284 -18.05 -5.25 -1.49
N GLN A 285 -16.78 -5.60 -1.33
CA GLN A 285 -16.35 -6.85 -0.70
C GLN A 285 -16.18 -6.78 0.84
N SER A 286 -16.27 -5.57 1.43
CA SER A 286 -16.14 -5.27 2.86
C SER A 286 -16.82 -6.22 3.86
N GLY A 287 -17.89 -6.91 3.44
CA GLY A 287 -18.60 -7.88 4.29
C GLY A 287 -17.76 -9.08 4.75
N SER A 288 -16.65 -9.40 4.08
CA SER A 288 -15.74 -10.49 4.50
C SER A 288 -14.78 -10.11 5.64
N LEU A 289 -14.74 -8.84 6.05
CA LEU A 289 -13.83 -8.34 7.09
C LEU A 289 -14.37 -8.46 8.52
N GLN A 290 -15.48 -9.16 8.75
CA GLN A 290 -16.13 -9.19 10.08
C GLN A 290 -15.22 -9.69 11.22
N ASP A 291 -14.29 -10.59 10.91
CA ASP A 291 -13.35 -11.15 11.87
C ASP A 291 -11.93 -10.54 11.78
N VAL A 292 -11.78 -9.47 10.98
CA VAL A 292 -10.53 -8.78 10.72
C VAL A 292 -10.60 -7.36 11.30
N ARG A 293 -9.59 -6.96 12.07
CA ARG A 293 -9.44 -5.57 12.49
C ARG A 293 -8.92 -4.73 11.33
N VAL A 294 -9.47 -3.55 11.10
CA VAL A 294 -9.06 -2.69 9.98
C VAL A 294 -8.56 -1.33 10.46
N GLN A 295 -7.33 -0.96 10.12
CA GLN A 295 -6.84 0.41 10.32
C GLN A 295 -6.70 1.14 8.99
N LEU A 296 -7.28 2.33 8.92
CA LEU A 296 -7.32 3.16 7.73
C LEU A 296 -6.62 4.48 8.00
N PHE A 297 -5.77 4.89 7.07
CA PHE A 297 -5.04 6.15 7.12
C PHE A 297 -5.14 6.86 5.77
N ALA A 298 -5.47 8.14 5.78
CA ALA A 298 -5.43 8.98 4.57
C ALA A 298 -5.17 10.44 4.94
N GLY A 299 -4.67 11.22 3.99
CA GLY A 299 -4.22 12.58 4.17
C GLY A 299 -5.23 13.63 3.71
N SER A 300 -5.07 14.87 4.18
CA SER A 300 -5.84 16.02 3.69
C SER A 300 -5.42 16.51 2.29
N GLY A 301 -4.30 16.01 1.79
CA GLY A 301 -3.58 16.55 0.65
C GLY A 301 -2.64 17.70 1.02
N ASN A 302 -1.71 17.99 0.11
CA ASN A 302 -0.70 19.05 0.21
C ASN A 302 -1.04 20.31 -0.59
N GLY A 303 -2.23 20.33 -1.23
CA GLY A 303 -2.76 21.47 -1.97
C GLY A 303 -2.08 21.75 -3.30
N GLN A 304 -1.22 20.85 -3.79
CA GLN A 304 -0.60 20.95 -5.11
C GLN A 304 -1.52 20.40 -6.21
N ASN A 305 -1.38 20.92 -7.43
CA ASN A 305 -2.07 20.36 -8.58
C ASN A 305 -1.58 18.94 -8.85
N GLY A 306 -2.51 18.01 -9.05
CA GLY A 306 -2.20 16.59 -9.28
C GLY A 306 -2.02 15.77 -8.02
N ASP A 307 -2.22 16.36 -6.83
CA ASP A 307 -2.28 15.61 -5.59
C ASP A 307 -3.49 14.66 -5.58
N ILE A 308 -3.20 13.36 -5.51
CA ILE A 308 -4.20 12.30 -5.52
C ILE A 308 -4.75 12.00 -4.12
N GLU A 309 -4.07 12.49 -3.07
CA GLU A 309 -4.40 12.14 -1.70
C GLU A 309 -5.83 12.52 -1.28
N PRO A 310 -6.38 13.70 -1.66
CA PRO A 310 -7.77 14.03 -1.35
C PRO A 310 -8.78 13.03 -1.94
N ALA A 311 -8.54 12.55 -3.16
CA ALA A 311 -9.42 11.56 -3.79
C ALA A 311 -9.36 10.22 -3.07
N LEU A 312 -8.16 9.76 -2.69
CA LEU A 312 -7.96 8.53 -1.94
C LEU A 312 -8.57 8.61 -0.53
N ARG A 313 -8.45 9.77 0.13
CA ARG A 313 -9.12 10.06 1.39
C ARG A 313 -10.63 9.90 1.27
N ASP A 314 -11.24 10.42 0.22
CA ASP A 314 -12.70 10.31 0.01
C ASP A 314 -13.14 8.84 -0.17
N THR A 315 -12.34 8.00 -0.87
CA THR A 315 -12.60 6.55 -0.93
C THR A 315 -12.44 5.88 0.43
N THR A 316 -11.42 6.27 1.20
CA THR A 316 -11.14 5.74 2.54
C THR A 316 -12.27 6.09 3.51
N ALA A 317 -12.80 7.31 3.46
CA ALA A 317 -13.93 7.75 4.28
C ALA A 317 -15.21 6.96 3.94
N SER A 318 -15.47 6.74 2.65
CA SER A 318 -16.62 5.94 2.19
C SER A 318 -16.52 4.48 2.66
N PHE A 319 -15.32 3.91 2.58
CA PHE A 319 -15.03 2.56 3.09
C PHE A 319 -15.19 2.47 4.61
N ALA A 320 -14.63 3.42 5.37
CA ALA A 320 -14.79 3.48 6.83
C ALA A 320 -16.27 3.56 7.24
N GLN A 321 -17.07 4.40 6.55
CA GLN A 321 -18.51 4.49 6.79
C GLN A 321 -19.21 3.15 6.53
N LYS A 322 -18.84 2.46 5.46
CA LYS A 322 -19.39 1.13 5.11
C LYS A 322 -19.08 0.10 6.20
N LEU A 323 -17.83 0.03 6.66
CA LEU A 323 -17.40 -0.85 7.76
C LEU A 323 -18.18 -0.56 9.05
N GLY A 324 -18.33 0.71 9.41
CA GLY A 324 -19.13 1.12 10.56
C GLY A 324 -20.60 0.70 10.47
N GLY A 325 -21.20 0.81 9.28
CA GLY A 325 -22.56 0.33 9.03
C GLY A 325 -22.71 -1.20 9.10
N GLN A 326 -21.62 -1.96 8.94
CA GLN A 326 -21.58 -3.42 9.04
C GLN A 326 -21.16 -3.94 10.42
N GLY A 327 -20.71 -3.06 11.32
CA GLY A 327 -20.20 -3.43 12.64
C GLY A 327 -18.77 -4.00 12.64
N VAL A 328 -18.02 -3.84 11.54
CA VAL A 328 -16.62 -4.28 11.46
C VAL A 328 -15.74 -3.45 12.40
N ASP A 329 -14.85 -4.10 13.15
CA ASP A 329 -13.88 -3.44 14.03
C ASP A 329 -12.85 -2.67 13.19
N HIS A 330 -12.98 -1.35 13.15
CA HIS A 330 -12.11 -0.51 12.34
C HIS A 330 -11.75 0.80 13.03
N GLN A 331 -10.67 1.41 12.55
CA GLN A 331 -10.22 2.72 12.97
C GLN A 331 -9.75 3.52 11.77
N TYR A 332 -10.37 4.68 11.54
CA TYR A 332 -9.97 5.63 10.52
C TYR A 332 -9.26 6.85 11.13
N THR A 333 -8.05 7.11 10.65
CA THR A 333 -7.18 8.19 11.08
C THR A 333 -6.82 9.08 9.89
N GLU A 334 -7.13 10.37 9.98
CA GLU A 334 -6.66 11.34 9.00
C GLU A 334 -5.36 12.00 9.48
N TYR A 335 -4.40 12.16 8.56
CA TYR A 335 -3.22 12.97 8.79
C TYR A 335 -3.27 14.27 8.01
N GLY A 336 -2.86 15.35 8.68
CA GLY A 336 -2.68 16.66 8.07
C GLY A 336 -1.21 16.94 7.85
N HIS A 337 -0.82 18.21 8.02
CA HIS A 337 0.58 18.61 7.97
C HIS A 337 1.20 18.47 9.36
N VAL A 338 2.13 17.52 9.53
CA VAL A 338 2.73 17.15 10.82
C VAL A 338 4.18 16.72 10.63
N GLY A 339 5.12 17.39 11.31
CA GLY A 339 6.55 17.07 11.14
C GLY A 339 6.97 17.22 9.67
N THR A 340 7.42 16.13 9.06
CA THR A 340 7.76 16.08 7.61
C THR A 340 6.57 15.71 6.72
N CYS A 341 5.48 15.20 7.29
CA CYS A 341 4.26 14.93 6.52
C CYS A 341 3.60 16.24 6.12
N ASP A 342 3.39 16.43 4.82
CA ASP A 342 2.67 17.57 4.23
C ASP A 342 1.18 17.26 3.99
N GLY A 343 0.68 16.15 4.54
CA GLY A 343 -0.67 15.66 4.29
C GLY A 343 -0.86 15.00 2.92
N GLY A 344 0.19 14.89 2.09
CA GLY A 344 0.13 14.31 0.75
C GLY A 344 0.40 12.80 0.69
N HIS A 345 0.64 12.34 -0.54
CA HIS A 345 0.79 10.92 -0.89
C HIS A 345 2.26 10.44 -0.81
N THR A 346 2.86 10.45 0.38
CA THR A 346 4.31 10.25 0.55
C THR A 346 4.69 9.39 1.78
N PHE A 347 5.90 8.82 1.78
CA PHE A 347 6.44 8.11 2.94
C PHE A 347 6.71 8.99 4.15
N ASP A 348 6.87 10.30 3.96
CA ASP A 348 6.93 11.24 5.08
C ASP A 348 5.63 11.26 5.90
N CYS A 349 4.51 10.91 5.28
CA CYS A 349 3.23 10.68 5.96
C CYS A 349 3.02 9.21 6.39
N TRP A 350 3.34 8.24 5.52
CA TRP A 350 3.04 6.83 5.82
C TRP A 350 3.95 6.23 6.89
N ARG A 351 5.20 6.66 7.00
CA ARG A 351 6.13 6.17 8.05
C ARG A 351 5.62 6.50 9.47
N PRO A 352 5.31 7.75 9.83
CA PRO A 352 4.72 8.02 11.15
C PRO A 352 3.34 7.37 11.32
N ALA A 353 2.52 7.24 10.26
CA ALA A 353 1.26 6.49 10.32
C ALA A 353 1.48 5.01 10.67
N ALA A 354 2.49 4.37 10.07
CA ALA A 354 2.88 2.99 10.34
C ALA A 354 3.32 2.78 11.79
N VAL A 355 4.05 3.74 12.38
CA VAL A 355 4.41 3.69 13.81
C VAL A 355 3.14 3.68 14.68
N VAL A 356 2.16 4.54 14.38
CA VAL A 356 0.87 4.53 15.09
C VAL A 356 0.17 3.18 14.93
N ALA A 357 0.09 2.67 13.71
CA ALA A 357 -0.66 1.48 13.38
C ALA A 357 -0.06 0.21 14.04
N LEU A 358 1.25 0.04 13.92
CA LEU A 358 1.99 -1.07 14.55
C LEU A 358 1.99 -0.97 16.08
N GLY A 359 2.02 0.24 16.64
CA GLY A 359 1.88 0.45 18.07
C GLY A 359 0.50 -0.01 18.59
N ARG A 360 -0.58 0.34 17.88
CA ARG A 360 -1.94 -0.14 18.19
C ARG A 360 -2.06 -1.65 18.05
N TRP A 361 -1.44 -2.23 17.02
CA TRP A 361 -1.39 -3.67 16.81
C TRP A 361 -0.70 -4.37 17.99
N ALA A 362 0.51 -3.94 18.33
CA ALA A 362 1.28 -4.47 19.44
C ALA A 362 0.53 -4.37 20.77
N GLN A 363 -0.17 -3.25 21.01
CA GLN A 363 -0.93 -3.04 22.24
C GLN A 363 -2.05 -4.05 22.41
N HIS A 364 -2.88 -4.27 21.38
CA HIS A 364 -4.06 -5.14 21.53
C HIS A 364 -3.72 -6.64 21.41
N THR A 365 -2.65 -6.99 20.70
CA THR A 365 -2.12 -8.38 20.68
C THR A 365 -1.28 -8.71 21.91
N GLY A 366 -0.97 -7.72 22.76
CA GLY A 366 -0.13 -7.92 23.95
C GLY A 366 1.34 -8.18 23.61
N LEU A 367 1.79 -7.77 22.42
CA LEU A 367 3.17 -7.92 21.96
C LEU A 367 4.11 -7.12 22.87
N LYS A 368 5.06 -7.81 23.50
CA LYS A 368 6.04 -7.18 24.38
C LYS A 368 7.16 -6.55 23.57
N LEU A 369 7.17 -5.23 23.53
CA LEU A 369 8.23 -4.45 22.92
C LEU A 369 9.50 -4.46 23.79
N THR A 370 10.67 -4.61 23.17
CA THR A 370 11.97 -4.53 23.84
C THR A 370 12.54 -3.11 23.86
N GLU A 371 12.03 -2.24 22.99
CA GLU A 371 12.29 -0.80 22.97
C GLU A 371 10.97 -0.04 22.80
N PRO A 372 10.83 1.18 23.35
CA PRO A 372 9.68 2.03 23.05
C PRO A 372 9.59 2.31 21.55
N GLN A 373 8.38 2.25 20.98
CA GLN A 373 8.16 2.72 19.62
C GLN A 373 8.49 4.22 19.52
N PRO A 374 8.94 4.70 18.34
CA PRO A 374 9.11 6.12 18.11
C PRO A 374 7.83 6.89 18.50
N ALA A 375 7.97 8.00 19.22
CA ALA A 375 6.83 8.84 19.52
C ALA A 375 6.30 9.47 18.23
N VAL A 376 4.99 9.50 18.06
CA VAL A 376 4.33 10.19 16.95
C VAL A 376 3.82 11.53 17.45
N ASP A 377 4.13 12.60 16.72
CA ASP A 377 3.63 13.95 17.01
C ASP A 377 2.08 13.97 16.98
N GLN A 378 1.46 14.84 17.77
CA GLN A 378 0.07 14.74 18.23
C GLN A 378 -1.00 15.04 17.16
N ALA A 379 -0.70 14.85 15.87
CA ALA A 379 -1.56 15.29 14.76
C ALA A 379 -1.96 14.20 13.75
N PHE A 380 -2.15 12.97 14.24
CA PHE A 380 -2.98 11.94 13.60
C PHE A 380 -4.37 11.97 14.23
N LYS A 381 -5.34 12.59 13.56
CA LYS A 381 -6.70 12.74 14.08
C LYS A 381 -7.47 11.45 13.84
N ASN A 382 -7.86 10.77 14.91
CA ASN A 382 -8.85 9.70 14.80
C ASN A 382 -10.21 10.33 14.44
N VAL A 383 -10.74 10.00 13.27
CA VAL A 383 -12.01 10.54 12.75
C VAL A 383 -13.13 9.50 12.70
N THR A 384 -12.85 8.25 13.12
CA THR A 384 -13.82 7.14 13.16
C THR A 384 -15.15 7.53 13.82
N SER A 385 -15.12 8.40 14.84
CA SER A 385 -16.31 8.83 15.58
C SER A 385 -17.02 10.08 15.03
N GLN A 386 -16.50 10.73 13.99
CA GLN A 386 -17.05 12.00 13.46
C GLN A 386 -18.04 11.81 12.30
N GLY A 387 -18.17 10.61 11.75
CA GLY A 387 -19.11 10.30 10.65
C GLY A 387 -20.49 9.76 11.07
N ALA A 388 -20.80 9.73 12.38
CA ALA A 388 -22.04 9.17 12.91
C ALA A 388 -23.13 10.22 13.24
N SER A 389 -22.99 11.47 12.76
CA SER A 389 -23.95 12.56 13.02
C SER A 389 -24.84 12.90 11.85
#